data_AF-A0A238VWF6-F1
#
_entry.id   AF-A0A238VWF6-F1
#
_cell.length_a   1.000
_cell.length_b   1.000
_cell.length_c   1.000
_cell.angle_alpha   90.00
_cell.angle_beta   90.00
_cell.angle_gamma   90.00
#
_symmetry.space_group_name_H-M   'P 1'
#
loop_
_entity.id
_entity.type
_entity.pdbx_description
1 polymer ?
#
loop_
_entity_poly.entity_id
_entity_poly.type
_entity_poly.pdbx_seq_one_letter_code
_entity_poly.pdbx_strand_id
1 'polypeptide(L)'
;MDSFTGIRFKKETAKRFQTFSRTYFKSHTEAMSTMLDFFFYNEISPKEKLGPTGRTMEAKLLKRINAVIAIMRDVEKTQTKPTVAMIQSLFETEEPSKKPLIIEKKYAEEKKEVRFQEKPASSADRQNQSNQL
;
A
#
# COMPACT_ATOMS: atom_id res chain seq x y z
N MET A 1 41.54 -32.59 7.43
CA MET A 1 42.03 -31.75 8.54
C MET A 1 42.17 -30.35 8.00
N ASP A 2 41.58 -29.36 8.64
CA ASP A 2 41.80 -27.98 8.23
C ASP A 2 43.27 -27.61 8.37
N SER A 3 43.83 -26.97 7.35
CA SER A 3 45.20 -26.49 7.38
C SER A 3 45.28 -25.28 8.31
N PHE A 4 46.09 -25.38 9.36
CA PHE A 4 46.34 -24.24 10.24
C PHE A 4 47.34 -23.28 9.61
N THR A 5 47.04 -21.98 9.70
CA THR A 5 47.94 -20.91 9.28
C THR A 5 48.45 -20.15 10.51
N GLY A 6 49.74 -19.82 10.52
CA GLY A 6 50.36 -19.07 11.61
C GLY A 6 50.27 -17.56 11.40
N ILE A 7 49.76 -16.83 12.39
CA ILE A 7 49.78 -15.36 12.45
C ILE A 7 50.67 -14.93 13.62
N ARG A 8 51.57 -13.98 13.38
CA ARG A 8 52.49 -13.47 14.41
C ARG A 8 51.87 -12.29 15.15
N PHE A 9 51.80 -12.41 16.48
CA PHE A 9 51.37 -11.33 17.37
C PHE A 9 52.51 -10.86 18.27
N LYS A 10 52.43 -9.61 18.74
CA LYS A 10 53.24 -9.16 19.87
C LYS A 10 52.92 -10.03 21.09
N LYS A 11 53.94 -10.38 21.87
CA LYS A 11 53.82 -11.28 23.03
C LYS A 11 52.71 -10.89 24.00
N GLU A 12 52.62 -9.59 24.31
CA GLU A 12 51.60 -9.07 25.23
C GLU A 12 50.17 -9.17 24.67
N THR A 13 49.99 -8.91 23.37
CA THR A 13 48.71 -9.10 22.69
C THR A 13 48.31 -10.57 22.63
N ALA A 14 49.27 -11.47 22.33
CA ALA A 14 49.04 -12.91 22.30
C ALA A 14 48.58 -13.43 23.67
N LYS A 15 49.24 -13.03 24.75
CA LYS A 15 48.84 -13.39 26.12
C LYS A 15 47.41 -12.94 26.43
N ARG A 16 47.06 -11.69 26.14
CA ARG A 16 45.70 -11.16 26.37
C ARG A 16 44.64 -11.98 25.62
N PHE A 17 44.90 -12.31 24.35
CA PHE A 17 44.00 -13.13 23.56
C PHE A 17 43.91 -14.57 24.08
N GLN A 18 45.03 -15.17 24.49
CA GLN A 18 45.04 -16.51 25.08
C GLN A 18 44.25 -16.58 26.39
N THR A 19 44.38 -15.58 27.26
CA THR A 19 43.58 -15.49 28.49
C THR A 19 42.10 -15.38 28.15
N PHE A 20 41.73 -14.42 27.30
CA PHE A 20 40.34 -14.21 26.89
C PHE A 20 39.71 -15.47 26.28
N SER A 21 40.38 -16.07 25.29
CA SER A 21 39.86 -17.27 24.61
C SER A 21 39.71 -18.46 25.56
N ARG A 22 40.62 -18.67 26.51
CA ARG A 22 40.50 -19.73 27.52
C ARG A 22 39.37 -19.49 28.52
N THR A 23 39.02 -18.23 28.78
CA THR A 23 37.94 -17.88 29.72
C THR A 23 36.56 -18.09 29.11
N TYR A 24 36.37 -17.75 27.83
CA TYR A 24 35.04 -17.69 27.22
C TYR A 24 34.76 -18.75 26.15
N PHE A 25 35.80 -19.41 25.61
CA PHE A 25 35.68 -20.31 24.45
C PHE A 25 36.43 -21.63 24.68
N LYS A 26 36.10 -22.64 23.87
CA LYS A 26 36.76 -23.95 23.93
C LYS A 26 38.06 -23.99 23.12
N SER A 27 38.15 -23.18 22.05
CA SER A 27 39.34 -23.10 21.20
C SER A 27 39.71 -21.67 20.79
N HIS A 28 40.98 -21.46 20.48
CA HIS A 28 41.48 -20.17 19.97
C HIS A 28 40.87 -19.80 18.60
N THR A 29 40.64 -20.80 17.75
CA THR A 29 40.00 -20.61 16.43
C THR A 29 38.56 -20.14 16.58
N GLU A 30 37.78 -20.79 17.45
CA GLU A 30 36.38 -20.42 17.74
C GLU A 30 36.29 -19.00 18.32
N ALA A 31 37.17 -18.64 19.26
CA ALA A 31 37.22 -17.30 19.82
C ALA A 31 37.50 -16.24 18.75
N MET A 32 38.44 -16.50 17.84
CA MET A 32 38.78 -15.56 16.76
C MET A 32 37.63 -15.45 15.75
N SER A 33 37.04 -16.57 15.31
CA SER A 33 35.90 -16.58 14.39
C SER A 33 34.74 -15.78 14.96
N THR A 34 34.33 -16.10 16.19
CA THR A 34 33.21 -15.43 16.85
C THR A 34 33.47 -13.93 17.01
N MET A 35 34.71 -13.52 17.29
CA MET A 35 35.07 -12.11 17.40
C MET A 35 34.97 -11.40 16.05
N LEU A 36 35.40 -12.03 14.95
CA LEU A 36 35.28 -11.49 13.60
C LEU A 36 33.81 -11.38 13.18
N ASP A 37 33.05 -12.45 13.39
CA ASP A 37 31.61 -12.51 13.10
C ASP A 37 30.85 -11.46 13.90
N PHE A 38 31.19 -11.25 15.17
CA PHE A 38 30.58 -10.22 16.00
C PHE A 38 30.73 -8.82 15.38
N PHE A 39 31.94 -8.43 14.94
CA PHE A 39 32.12 -7.11 14.33
C PHE A 39 31.47 -7.03 12.94
N PHE A 40 31.52 -8.12 12.16
CA PHE A 40 30.95 -8.15 10.82
C PHE A 40 29.42 -8.03 10.86
N TYR A 41 28.74 -8.89 11.63
CA TYR A 41 27.27 -8.92 11.67
C TYR A 41 26.64 -7.75 12.42
N ASN A 42 27.34 -7.20 13.42
CA ASN A 42 26.82 -6.05 14.14
C ASN A 42 27.23 -4.72 13.50
N GLU A 43 28.01 -4.73 12.41
CA GLU A 43 28.55 -3.54 11.73
C GLU A 43 29.25 -2.54 12.70
N ILE A 44 29.81 -3.06 13.79
CA ILE A 44 30.49 -2.27 14.81
C ILE A 44 31.98 -2.19 14.47
N SER A 45 32.53 -0.99 14.45
CA SER A 45 33.98 -0.81 14.30
C SER A 45 34.72 -1.26 15.58
N PRO A 46 35.76 -2.11 15.48
CA PRO A 46 36.60 -2.49 16.62
C PRO A 46 37.32 -1.30 17.29
N LYS A 47 37.36 -0.15 16.60
CA LYS A 47 37.95 1.10 17.10
C LYS A 47 36.93 1.99 17.81
N GLU A 48 35.65 1.71 17.65
CA GLU A 48 34.58 2.49 18.26
C GLU A 48 34.45 2.11 19.73
N LYS A 49 34.54 3.11 20.61
CA LYS A 49 34.29 2.92 22.04
C LYS A 49 32.79 2.98 22.27
N LEU A 50 32.15 1.82 22.14
CA LEU A 50 30.82 1.64 22.70
C LEU A 50 30.96 1.86 24.21
N GLY A 51 30.32 2.91 24.71
CA GLY A 51 30.38 3.30 26.11
C GLY A 51 29.91 2.17 27.05
N PRO A 52 29.83 2.43 28.38
CA PRO A 52 29.69 1.40 29.41
C PRO A 52 28.52 0.42 29.24
N THR A 53 27.54 0.71 28.39
CA THR A 53 26.61 -0.29 27.88
C THR A 53 26.00 0.21 26.57
N GLY A 54 25.93 -0.63 25.53
CA GLY A 54 25.13 -0.35 24.32
C GLY A 54 23.68 0.08 24.62
N ARG A 55 23.17 -0.23 25.83
CA ARG A 55 21.92 0.29 26.40
C ARG A 55 21.80 1.81 26.40
N THR A 56 22.91 2.54 26.53
CA THR A 56 22.89 4.02 26.44
C THR A 56 22.60 4.52 25.01
N MET A 57 23.03 3.75 23.99
CA MET A 57 22.69 4.01 22.60
C MET A 57 21.22 3.66 22.34
N GLU A 58 20.75 2.53 22.85
CA GLU A 58 19.34 2.12 22.79
C GLU A 58 18.40 3.17 23.42
N ALA A 59 18.73 3.67 24.61
CA ALA A 59 17.96 4.72 25.27
C ALA A 59 17.96 6.04 24.48
N LYS A 60 19.09 6.41 23.85
CA LYS A 60 19.16 7.59 22.97
C LYS A 60 18.35 7.38 21.69
N LEU A 61 18.38 6.19 21.11
CA LEU A 61 17.60 5.84 19.92
C LEU A 61 16.09 5.86 20.22
N LEU A 62 15.67 5.27 21.34
CA LEU A 62 14.28 5.28 21.79
C LEU A 62 13.75 6.71 21.97
N LYS A 63 14.56 7.60 22.56
CA LYS A 63 14.22 9.03 22.66
C LYS A 63 14.06 9.70 21.29
N ARG A 64 14.93 9.38 20.33
CA ARG A 64 14.84 9.90 18.95
C ARG A 64 13.58 9.39 18.25
N ILE A 65 13.25 8.12 18.37
CA ILE A 65 12.03 7.53 17.79
C ILE A 65 10.78 8.18 18.38
N ASN A 66 10.71 8.35 19.71
CA ASN A 66 9.57 9.02 20.35
C ASN A 66 9.42 10.47 19.89
N ALA A 67 10.52 11.18 19.65
CA ALA A 67 10.48 12.54 19.09
C ALA A 67 9.94 12.55 17.65
N VAL A 68 10.38 11.61 16.80
CA VAL A 68 9.84 11.47 15.43
C VAL A 68 8.35 11.14 15.44
N ILE A 69 7.90 10.23 16.31
CA ILE A 69 6.48 9.93 16.49
C ILE A 69 5.69 11.17 16.90
N ALA A 70 6.23 11.97 17.83
CA ALA A 70 5.60 13.22 18.25
C ALA A 70 5.46 14.22 17.10
N ILE A 71 6.52 14.39 16.29
CA ILE A 71 6.49 15.24 15.09
C ILE A 71 5.46 14.74 14.08
N MET A 72 5.45 13.43 13.78
CA MET A 72 4.47 12.85 12.85
C MET A 72 3.03 13.07 13.33
N ARG A 73 2.76 12.88 14.63
CA ARG A 73 1.43 13.15 15.22
C ARG A 73 1.06 14.63 15.17
N ASP A 74 2.02 15.53 15.32
CA ASP A 74 1.79 16.97 15.24
C ASP A 74 1.43 17.40 13.81
N VAL A 75 2.17 16.90 12.81
CA VAL A 75 1.86 17.10 11.39
C VAL A 75 0.47 16.54 11.05
N GLU A 76 0.13 15.36 11.56
CA GLU A 76 -1.19 14.74 11.36
C GLU A 76 -2.32 15.60 11.93
N LYS A 77 -2.14 16.20 13.11
CA LYS A 77 -3.15 17.05 13.76
C LYS A 77 -3.25 18.43 13.13
N THR A 78 -2.14 19.04 12.73
CA THR A 78 -2.11 20.45 12.30
C THR A 78 -2.38 20.63 10.81
N GLN A 79 -1.93 19.68 9.98
CA GLN A 79 -2.04 19.79 8.52
C GLN A 79 -3.00 18.74 7.96
N THR A 80 -2.71 17.45 8.18
CA THR A 80 -3.34 16.39 7.40
C THR A 80 -4.81 16.19 7.76
N LYS A 81 -5.16 16.13 9.06
CA LYS A 81 -6.55 15.97 9.52
C LYS A 81 -7.47 17.15 9.12
N PRO A 82 -7.10 18.42 9.35
CA PRO A 82 -7.90 19.54 8.91
C PRO A 82 -8.08 19.57 7.39
N THR A 83 -7.04 19.25 6.60
CA THR A 83 -7.17 19.18 5.13
C THR A 83 -8.13 18.08 4.70
N VAL A 84 -8.06 16.89 5.30
CA VAL A 84 -9.01 15.80 5.02
C VAL A 84 -10.44 16.22 5.39
N ALA A 85 -10.63 16.81 6.57
CA ALA A 85 -11.94 17.28 7.02
C ALA A 85 -12.50 18.37 6.09
N MET A 86 -11.67 19.32 5.68
CA MET A 86 -12.05 20.39 4.75
C MET A 86 -12.45 19.83 3.38
N ILE A 87 -11.66 18.87 2.85
CA ILE A 87 -12.00 18.18 1.60
C ILE A 87 -13.32 17.42 1.74
N GLN A 88 -13.52 16.69 2.83
CA GLN A 88 -14.79 16.02 3.11
C GLN A 88 -15.95 17.01 3.15
N SER A 89 -15.81 18.14 3.86
CA SER A 89 -16.84 19.18 3.90
C SER A 89 -17.16 19.79 2.53
N LEU A 90 -16.19 19.88 1.61
CA LEU A 90 -16.43 20.33 0.24
C LEU A 90 -17.26 19.33 -0.57
N PHE A 91 -17.03 18.02 -0.37
CA PHE A 91 -17.71 16.96 -1.13
C PHE A 91 -19.00 16.43 -0.47
N GLU A 92 -19.20 16.64 0.83
CA GLU A 92 -20.43 16.25 1.55
C GLU A 92 -21.65 17.11 1.17
N THR A 93 -21.44 18.28 0.55
CA THR A 93 -22.54 19.14 0.07
C THR A 93 -23.09 18.74 -1.31
N GLU A 94 -22.50 17.73 -1.96
CA GLU A 94 -22.91 17.24 -3.29
C GLU A 94 -23.68 15.91 -3.25
N GLU A 95 -24.33 15.53 -2.14
CA GLU A 95 -25.40 14.52 -2.28
C GLU A 95 -26.57 15.16 -3.03
N PRO A 96 -26.88 14.75 -4.28
CA PRO A 96 -28.02 15.31 -4.97
C PRO A 96 -29.25 14.91 -4.17
N SER A 97 -29.98 15.91 -3.66
CA SER A 97 -31.30 15.69 -3.08
C SER A 97 -32.06 14.77 -4.03
N LYS A 98 -32.50 13.61 -3.51
CA LYS A 98 -33.13 12.55 -4.29
C LYS A 98 -34.22 13.16 -5.17
N LYS A 99 -33.90 13.42 -6.44
CA LYS A 99 -34.87 13.94 -7.41
C LYS A 99 -35.99 12.89 -7.47
N PRO A 100 -37.27 13.25 -7.25
CA PRO A 100 -38.34 12.28 -7.30
C PRO A 100 -38.31 11.61 -8.68
N LEU A 101 -38.21 10.28 -8.69
CA LEU A 101 -38.21 9.47 -9.91
C LEU A 101 -39.52 9.76 -10.66
N ILE A 102 -39.43 10.40 -11.83
CA ILE A 102 -40.57 10.57 -12.73
C ILE A 102 -40.82 9.21 -13.38
N ILE A 103 -41.81 8.47 -12.87
CA ILE A 103 -42.23 7.19 -13.43
C ILE A 103 -43.24 7.48 -14.54
N GLU A 104 -42.87 7.23 -15.80
CA GLU A 104 -43.80 7.28 -16.92
C GLU A 104 -44.87 6.19 -16.75
N LYS A 105 -46.13 6.60 -16.56
CA LYS A 105 -47.27 5.68 -16.66
C LYS A 105 -47.44 5.29 -18.12
N LYS A 106 -47.02 4.08 -18.48
CA LYS A 106 -47.41 3.46 -19.74
C LYS A 106 -48.92 3.20 -19.70
N TYR A 107 -49.68 4.02 -20.41
CA TYR A 107 -51.08 3.73 -20.70
C TYR A 107 -51.12 2.50 -21.61
N ALA A 108 -51.73 1.42 -21.13
CA ALA A 108 -52.07 0.28 -21.98
C ALA A 108 -53.15 0.76 -22.96
N GLU A 109 -52.83 0.75 -24.25
CA GLU A 109 -53.82 0.97 -25.30
C GLU A 109 -54.85 -0.17 -25.26
N GLU A 110 -56.01 0.11 -24.68
CA GLU A 110 -57.20 -0.72 -24.90
C GLU A 110 -57.52 -0.69 -26.39
N LYS A 111 -57.27 -1.80 -27.07
CA LYS A 111 -57.70 -2.04 -28.45
C LYS A 111 -59.22 -1.97 -28.50
N LYS A 112 -59.78 -0.82 -28.87
CA LYS A 112 -61.18 -0.73 -29.29
C LYS A 112 -61.33 -1.38 -30.65
N GLU A 113 -62.08 -2.48 -30.72
CA GLU A 113 -62.53 -3.08 -31.97
C GLU A 113 -63.31 -2.04 -32.79
N VAL A 114 -62.82 -1.74 -33.99
CA VAL A 114 -63.45 -0.79 -34.91
C VAL A 114 -64.67 -1.46 -35.54
N ARG A 115 -65.88 -0.96 -35.24
CA ARG A 115 -67.17 -1.58 -35.61
C ARG A 115 -67.64 -1.39 -37.06
N PHE A 116 -66.90 -0.68 -37.91
CA PHE A 116 -67.35 -0.40 -39.29
C PHE A 116 -66.19 -0.47 -40.30
N GLN A 117 -66.42 -1.22 -41.39
CA GLN A 117 -65.61 -1.19 -42.61
C GLN A 117 -66.50 -0.71 -43.77
N GLU A 118 -66.00 0.23 -44.57
CA GLU A 118 -66.68 0.73 -45.76
C GLU A 118 -66.56 -0.26 -46.93
N LYS A 119 -67.66 -0.43 -47.68
CA LYS A 119 -67.73 -1.25 -48.90
C LYS A 119 -67.20 -0.44 -50.09
N PRO A 120 -66.23 -0.93 -50.88
CA PRO A 120 -65.86 -0.27 -52.13
C PRO A 120 -66.95 -0.46 -53.19
N ALA A 121 -67.29 0.63 -53.89
CA ALA A 121 -68.29 0.67 -54.95
C ALA A 121 -67.82 -0.08 -56.21
N SER A 122 -68.75 -0.81 -56.83
CA SER A 122 -68.57 -1.55 -58.08
C SER A 122 -68.40 -0.63 -59.29
N SER A 123 -67.34 -0.82 -60.07
CA SER A 123 -67.25 -0.32 -61.45
C SER A 123 -66.75 -1.45 -62.34
N ALA A 124 -67.64 -2.40 -62.63
CA ALA A 124 -67.52 -3.27 -63.79
C ALA A 124 -67.94 -2.44 -65.01
N ASP A 125 -66.96 -2.16 -65.85
CA ASP A 125 -67.07 -2.31 -67.30
C ASP A 125 -68.22 -1.59 -68.00
N ARG A 126 -68.07 -0.27 -68.18
CA ARG A 126 -68.50 0.34 -69.44
C ARG A 126 -67.39 0.13 -70.47
N GLN A 127 -67.46 -1.02 -71.12
CA GLN A 127 -66.88 -1.18 -72.44
C GLN A 127 -67.44 -0.11 -73.39
N ASN A 128 -66.59 0.22 -74.37
CA ASN A 128 -66.93 0.76 -75.67
C ASN A 128 -66.91 2.29 -75.82
N GLN A 129 -65.74 2.80 -76.19
CA GLN A 129 -65.60 3.65 -77.38
C GLN A 129 -64.18 3.50 -77.96
N SER A 130 -64.10 2.56 -78.90
CA SER A 130 -63.24 2.52 -80.09
C SER A 130 -62.79 3.88 -80.62
N ASN A 131 -61.50 4.06 -80.96
CA ASN A 131 -60.96 3.98 -82.32
C ASN A 131 -59.55 4.63 -82.50
N GLN A 132 -58.76 4.00 -83.40
CA GLN A 132 -57.76 4.60 -84.31
C GLN A 132 -56.38 5.02 -83.78
N LEU A 133 -55.37 4.16 -83.99
CA LEU A 133 -54.41 4.23 -85.12
C LEU A 133 -53.63 2.92 -85.24
#